data_AF-B9TMR3-F1
#
_entry.id   AF-B9TMR3-F1
#
_cell.length_a   1.000
_cell.length_b   1.000
_cell.length_c   1.000
_cell.angle_alpha   90.00
_cell.angle_beta   90.00
_cell.angle_gamma   90.00
#
_symmetry.space_group_name_H-M   'P 1'
#
loop_
_entity.id
_entity.type
_entity.pdbx_description
1 polymer ?
#
loop_
_entity_poly.entity_id
_entity_poly.type
_entity_poly.pdbx_seq_one_letter_code
_entity_poly.pdbx_strand_id
1 'polypeptide(L)'
;MRQGKTAAKLRIEVTGSLKELLAEIQAYKDQLKADTALLLVNEAGQPLTKHMRRDRFDTARDAAGIPKAQFQFRDLRATAATTLDDDGGIRHAQALLGHTTEGMTAQYISHKVGKK
;
A
#
# COMPACT_ATOMS: atom_id res chain seq x y z
N MET A 1 -1.22 -14.21 -6.59
CA MET A 1 -0.25 -13.22 -7.11
C MET A 1 1.18 -13.68 -6.79
N ARG A 2 2.22 -13.15 -7.47
CA ARG A 2 3.63 -13.46 -7.16
C ARG A 2 4.33 -12.20 -6.62
N GLN A 3 5.16 -12.36 -5.60
CA GLN A 3 5.92 -11.26 -5.03
C GLN A 3 7.11 -10.90 -5.91
N GLY A 4 7.32 -9.60 -6.17
CA GLY A 4 8.34 -9.16 -7.13
C GLY A 4 9.79 -9.46 -6.73
N LYS A 5 10.10 -9.53 -5.43
CA LYS A 5 11.48 -9.76 -4.94
C LYS A 5 11.82 -11.23 -4.72
N THR A 6 10.90 -11.98 -4.11
CA THR A 6 11.13 -13.37 -3.68
C THR A 6 10.48 -14.39 -4.61
N ALA A 7 9.69 -13.94 -5.60
CA ALA A 7 8.83 -14.78 -6.45
C ALA A 7 7.80 -15.63 -5.69
N ALA A 8 7.65 -15.43 -4.37
CA ALA A 8 6.74 -16.19 -3.53
C ALA A 8 5.29 -16.02 -4.02
N LYS A 9 4.51 -17.11 -4.01
CA LYS A 9 3.08 -17.07 -4.31
C LYS A 9 2.33 -16.56 -3.09
N LEU A 10 1.66 -15.42 -3.25
CA LEU A 10 0.88 -14.78 -2.19
C LEU A 10 -0.62 -14.81 -2.51
N ARG A 11 -1.42 -14.84 -1.45
CA ARG A 11 -2.87 -14.67 -1.47
C ARG A 11 -3.23 -13.56 -0.48
N ILE A 12 -4.20 -12.73 -0.86
CA ILE A 12 -4.76 -11.69 -0.01
C ILE A 12 -6.22 -12.09 0.22
N GLU A 13 -6.61 -12.18 1.49
CA GLU A 13 -8.00 -12.37 1.85
C GLU A 13 -8.78 -11.07 1.61
N VAL A 14 -9.95 -11.18 0.99
CA VAL A 14 -10.79 -10.02 0.64
C VAL A 14 -12.00 -9.99 1.56
N THR A 15 -11.86 -9.33 2.70
CA THR A 15 -12.88 -9.20 3.75
C THR A 15 -12.97 -7.77 4.26
N GLY A 16 -14.04 -7.47 5.00
CA GLY A 16 -14.27 -6.15 5.62
C GLY A 16 -14.14 -4.98 4.64
N SER A 17 -13.45 -3.93 5.08
CA SER A 17 -13.28 -2.68 4.33
C SER A 17 -12.58 -2.86 2.97
N LEU A 18 -11.74 -3.89 2.81
CA LEU A 18 -11.11 -4.15 1.51
C LEU A 18 -12.15 -4.62 0.48
N LYS A 19 -13.13 -5.44 0.90
CA LYS A 19 -14.20 -5.89 0.02
C LYS A 19 -15.09 -4.73 -0.43
N GLU A 20 -15.44 -3.85 0.51
CA GLU A 20 -16.24 -2.64 0.27
C GLU A 20 -15.53 -1.72 -0.73
N LEU A 21 -14.25 -1.43 -0.50
CA LEU A 21 -13.44 -0.59 -1.38
C LEU A 21 -13.35 -1.19 -2.81
N LEU A 22 -13.18 -2.50 -2.93
CA LEU A 22 -13.12 -3.14 -4.25
C LEU A 22 -14.46 -3.05 -5.00
N ALA A 23 -15.59 -3.14 -4.29
CA ALA A 23 -16.90 -2.96 -4.89
C ALA A 23 -17.10 -1.51 -5.37
N GLU A 24 -16.67 -0.52 -4.59
CA GLU A 24 -16.70 0.90 -4.98
C GLU A 24 -15.84 1.17 -6.22
N ILE A 25 -14.62 0.64 -6.25
CA ILE A 25 -13.72 0.76 -7.41
C ILE A 25 -14.35 0.13 -8.66
N GLN A 26 -14.99 -1.03 -8.51
CA GLN A 26 -15.65 -1.68 -9.65
C GLN A 26 -16.81 -0.84 -10.17
N ALA A 27 -17.67 -0.34 -9.29
CA ALA A 27 -18.79 0.53 -9.66
C ALA A 27 -18.30 1.81 -10.38
N TYR A 28 -17.21 2.41 -9.90
CA TYR A 28 -16.58 3.56 -10.54
C TYR A 28 -16.08 3.23 -11.95
N LYS A 29 -15.42 2.08 -12.14
CA LYS A 29 -14.95 1.63 -13.45
C LYS A 29 -16.08 1.38 -14.45
N ASP A 30 -17.18 0.81 -13.97
CA ASP A 30 -18.35 0.52 -14.80
C ASP A 30 -18.98 1.82 -15.34
N GLN A 31 -19.03 2.87 -14.52
CA GLN A 31 -19.50 4.21 -14.93
C GLN A 31 -18.64 4.82 -16.04
N LEU A 32 -17.32 4.63 -15.97
CA LEU A 32 -16.37 5.13 -16.98
C LEU A 32 -16.27 4.25 -18.22
N LYS A 33 -16.90 3.06 -18.22
CA LYS A 33 -16.74 2.02 -19.25
C LYS A 33 -15.26 1.67 -19.48
N ALA A 34 -14.49 1.62 -18.41
CA ALA A 34 -13.04 1.39 -18.47
C ALA A 34 -12.73 -0.06 -18.86
N ASP A 35 -12.18 -0.28 -20.05
CA ASP A 35 -11.76 -1.60 -20.52
C ASP A 35 -10.33 -1.92 -20.07
N THR A 36 -10.17 -2.24 -18.78
CA THR A 36 -8.87 -2.65 -18.25
C THR A 36 -8.98 -3.62 -17.07
N ALA A 37 -8.06 -4.59 -17.05
CA ALA A 37 -7.89 -5.51 -15.94
C ALA A 37 -7.19 -4.88 -14.72
N LEU A 38 -6.63 -3.67 -14.84
CA LEU A 38 -5.99 -2.99 -13.72
C LEU A 38 -7.04 -2.42 -12.75
N LEU A 39 -6.73 -2.48 -11.45
CA LEU A 39 -7.65 -2.07 -10.38
C LEU A 39 -7.92 -0.57 -10.39
N LEU A 40 -6.88 0.26 -10.51
CA LEU A 40 -6.99 1.70 -10.38
C LEU A 40 -6.94 2.39 -11.73
N VAL A 41 -7.96 3.19 -12.03
CA VAL A 41 -8.08 4.00 -13.24
C VAL A 41 -8.15 5.49 -12.93
N ASN A 42 -7.88 6.31 -13.93
CA ASN A 42 -8.13 7.75 -13.89
C ASN A 42 -9.55 8.07 -14.36
N GLU A 43 -9.85 9.36 -14.38
CA GLU A 43 -11.14 9.94 -14.75
C GLU A 43 -11.49 9.67 -16.23
N ALA A 44 -10.50 9.37 -17.07
CA ALA A 44 -10.66 8.95 -18.46
C ALA A 44 -10.73 7.42 -18.63
N GLY A 45 -10.81 6.65 -17.54
CA GLY A 45 -10.83 5.19 -17.56
C GLY A 45 -9.48 4.52 -17.85
N GLN A 46 -8.40 5.29 -17.94
CA GLN A 46 -7.06 4.77 -18.22
C GLN A 46 -6.36 4.31 -16.94
N PRO A 47 -5.53 3.27 -16.98
CA PRO A 47 -4.83 2.79 -15.79
C PRO A 47 -3.89 3.82 -15.18
N LEU A 48 -3.83 3.88 -13.85
CA LEU A 48 -2.90 4.79 -13.17
C LEU A 48 -1.44 4.36 -13.35
N THR A 49 -0.62 5.32 -13.75
CA THR A 49 0.84 5.16 -13.77
C THR A 49 1.43 5.35 -12.36
N LYS A 50 2.72 5.03 -12.20
CA LYS A 50 3.45 5.25 -10.95
C LYS A 50 3.48 6.72 -10.55
N HIS A 51 3.66 7.62 -11.52
CA HIS A 51 3.71 9.06 -11.27
C HIS A 51 2.35 9.58 -10.81
N MET A 52 1.27 9.20 -11.50
CA MET A 52 -0.09 9.62 -11.14
C MET A 52 -0.48 9.20 -9.72
N ARG A 53 -0.11 7.99 -9.29
CA ARG A 53 -0.35 7.55 -7.90
C ARG A 53 0.41 8.40 -6.88
N ARG A 54 1.64 8.78 -7.20
CA ARG A 54 2.46 9.64 -6.34
C ARG A 54 1.87 11.04 -6.25
N ASP A 55 1.48 11.61 -7.39
CA ASP A 55 0.98 12.99 -7.44
C ASP A 55 -0.35 13.09 -6.69
N ARG A 56 -1.25 12.13 -6.88
CA ARG A 56 -2.51 12.05 -6.11
C ARG A 56 -2.27 11.94 -4.61
N PHE A 57 -1.26 11.18 -4.18
CA PHE A 57 -0.89 11.13 -2.77
C PHE A 57 -0.33 12.47 -2.28
N ASP A 58 0.54 13.12 -3.05
CA ASP A 58 1.10 14.41 -2.69
C ASP A 58 -0.02 15.46 -2.55
N THR A 59 -0.99 15.49 -3.48
CA THR A 59 -2.21 16.33 -3.38
C THR A 59 -3.02 16.01 -2.13
N ALA A 60 -3.24 14.72 -1.81
CA ALA A 60 -4.00 14.33 -0.62
C ALA A 60 -3.29 14.74 0.68
N ARG A 61 -1.95 14.61 0.73
CA ARG A 61 -1.13 15.06 1.85
C ARG A 61 -1.23 16.57 2.03
N ASP A 62 -1.10 17.32 0.94
CA ASP A 62 -1.12 18.78 0.98
C ASP A 62 -2.52 19.29 1.40
N ALA A 63 -3.59 18.63 0.95
CA ALA A 63 -4.96 18.90 1.40
C ALA A 63 -5.17 18.58 2.89
N ALA A 64 -4.46 17.59 3.43
CA ALA A 64 -4.45 17.28 4.86
C ALA A 64 -3.54 18.22 5.69
N GLY A 65 -2.83 19.15 5.05
CA GLY A 65 -1.93 20.10 5.72
C GLY A 65 -0.66 19.46 6.30
N ILE A 66 -0.26 18.28 5.82
CA ILE A 66 0.89 17.55 6.35
C ILE A 66 2.17 17.93 5.57
N PRO A 67 3.23 18.41 6.24
CA PRO A 67 4.50 18.69 5.58
C PRO A 67 5.10 17.45 4.92
N LYS A 68 5.62 17.59 3.69
CA LYS A 68 6.29 16.50 2.95
C LYS A 68 7.45 15.85 3.71
N ALA A 69 8.15 16.61 4.56
CA ALA A 69 9.24 16.08 5.38
C ALA A 69 8.76 15.11 6.47
N GLN A 70 7.48 15.21 6.86
CA GLN A 70 6.87 14.37 7.90
C GLN A 70 6.17 13.14 7.31
N PHE A 71 5.65 13.24 6.08
CA PHE A 71 4.96 12.13 5.44
C PHE A 71 5.18 12.08 3.93
N GLN A 72 5.79 10.99 3.48
CA GLN A 72 6.09 10.70 2.09
C GLN A 72 5.39 9.42 1.65
N PHE A 73 5.17 9.27 0.33
CA PHE A 73 4.48 8.10 -0.22
C PHE A 73 5.14 6.76 0.16
N ARG A 74 6.48 6.73 0.32
CA ARG A 74 7.22 5.53 0.74
C ARG A 74 6.92 5.12 2.18
N ASP A 75 6.46 6.05 3.02
CA ASP A 75 6.25 5.82 4.45
C ASP A 75 5.02 4.94 4.68
N LEU A 76 4.08 4.86 3.73
CA LEU A 76 3.00 3.87 3.74
C LEU A 76 3.53 2.43 3.88
N ARG A 77 4.68 2.13 3.27
CA ARG A 77 5.31 0.81 3.39
C ARG A 77 5.90 0.58 4.79
N ALA A 78 6.48 1.61 5.38
CA ALA A 78 7.02 1.55 6.75
C ALA A 78 5.89 1.41 7.78
N THR A 79 4.81 2.17 7.62
CA THR A 79 3.61 2.05 8.46
C THR A 79 3.03 0.64 8.39
N ALA A 80 2.81 0.10 7.19
CA ALA A 80 2.29 -1.26 7.02
C ALA A 80 3.21 -2.32 7.65
N ALA A 81 4.53 -2.19 7.47
CA ALA A 81 5.49 -3.09 8.09
C ALA A 81 5.42 -3.03 9.63
N THR A 82 5.36 -1.82 10.18
CA THR A 82 5.30 -1.57 11.63
C THR A 82 4.02 -2.13 12.23
N THR A 83 2.85 -1.92 11.60
CA THR A 83 1.59 -2.49 12.07
C THR A 83 1.64 -4.02 12.11
N LEU A 84 2.17 -4.67 11.06
CA LEU A 84 2.29 -6.13 11.06
C LEU A 84 3.33 -6.64 12.08
N ASP A 85 4.41 -5.89 12.33
CA ASP A 85 5.39 -6.24 13.36
C ASP A 85 4.77 -6.14 14.76
N ASP A 86 3.98 -5.09 15.02
CA ASP A 86 3.26 -4.92 16.28
C ASP A 86 2.22 -6.05 16.50
N ASP A 87 1.53 -6.50 15.45
CA ASP A 87 0.48 -7.52 15.54
C ASP A 87 1.01 -8.97 15.54
N GLY A 88 2.10 -9.24 14.81
CA GLY A 88 2.56 -10.60 14.51
C GLY A 88 4.07 -10.79 14.39
N GLY A 89 4.85 -9.76 14.73
CA GLY A 89 6.31 -9.78 14.75
C GLY A 89 6.99 -9.65 13.38
N ILE A 90 8.31 -9.47 13.43
CA ILE A 90 9.12 -9.03 12.28
C ILE A 90 9.08 -10.00 11.10
N ARG A 91 8.83 -11.29 11.34
CA ARG A 91 8.71 -12.30 10.28
C ARG A 91 7.45 -12.11 9.43
N HIS A 92 6.34 -11.69 10.03
CA HIS A 92 5.12 -11.37 9.30
C HIS A 92 5.34 -10.12 8.42
N ALA A 93 5.96 -9.09 8.99
CA ALA A 93 6.37 -7.92 8.23
C ALA A 93 7.35 -8.29 7.08
N GLN A 94 8.34 -9.15 7.34
CA GLN A 94 9.29 -9.62 6.33
C GLN A 94 8.59 -10.32 5.16
N ALA A 95 7.64 -11.22 5.45
CA ALA A 95 6.87 -11.93 4.43
C ALA A 95 6.05 -10.96 3.57
N LEU A 96 5.38 -9.98 4.19
CA LEU A 96 4.63 -8.95 3.47
C LEU A 96 5.54 -8.09 2.58
N LEU A 97 6.69 -7.65 3.10
CA LEU A 97 7.63 -6.82 2.38
C LEU A 97 8.42 -7.59 1.31
N GLY A 98 8.55 -8.90 1.46
CA GLY A 98 9.29 -9.75 0.53
C GLY A 98 10.79 -9.51 0.64
N HIS A 99 11.29 -9.41 1.86
CA HIS A 99 12.72 -9.29 2.13
C HIS A 99 13.32 -10.64 2.48
N THR A 100 14.57 -10.85 2.10
CA THR A 100 15.28 -12.11 2.33
C THR A 100 15.72 -12.26 3.79
N THR A 101 15.96 -11.16 4.50
CA THR A 101 16.41 -11.15 5.90
C THR A 101 15.60 -10.19 6.76
N GLU A 102 15.52 -10.48 8.07
CA GLU A 102 14.85 -9.62 9.07
C GLU A 102 15.52 -8.24 9.17
N GLY A 103 16.85 -8.15 9.03
CA GLY A 103 17.59 -6.88 9.06
C GLY A 103 17.18 -5.89 7.96
N MET A 104 16.79 -6.38 6.77
CA MET A 104 16.23 -5.52 5.71
C MET A 104 14.84 -4.99 6.08
N THR A 105 14.05 -5.78 6.80
CA THR A 105 12.71 -5.38 7.28
C THR A 105 12.81 -4.38 8.42
N ALA A 106 13.79 -4.55 9.31
CA ALA A 106 14.02 -3.64 10.44
C ALA A 106 14.19 -2.17 10.00
N GLN A 107 14.76 -1.91 8.81
CA GLN A 107 14.89 -0.56 8.24
C GLN A 107 13.54 0.12 7.94
N TYR A 108 12.45 -0.65 7.86
CA TYR A 108 11.10 -0.17 7.61
C TYR A 108 10.24 -0.14 8.89
N ILE A 109 10.76 -0.62 10.02
CA ILE A 109 10.03 -0.61 11.29
C ILE A 109 10.30 0.71 12.00
N SER A 110 9.24 1.47 12.23
CA SER A 110 9.29 2.70 13.01
C SER A 110 9.00 2.38 14.48
N HIS A 111 10.02 2.37 15.33
CA HIS A 111 9.82 2.13 16.76
C HIS A 111 9.09 3.32 17.41
N LYS A 112 8.01 3.04 18.15
CA LYS A 112 7.35 4.04 18.99
C LYS A 112 8.31 4.51 20.09
N VAL A 113 8.40 5.82 20.30
CA VAL A 113 9.02 6.39 21.50
C VAL A 113 8.21 5.91 22.71
N GLY A 114 8.79 4.99 23.51
CA GLY A 114 8.13 4.43 24.69
C GLY A 114 8.02 2.89 24.74
N LYS A 115 8.44 2.14 23.73
CA LYS A 115 8.68 0.69 23.86
C LYS A 115 9.89 0.49 24.82
N LYS A 116 9.62 0.25 26.10
CA LYS A 116 10.53 -0.37 27.06
C LYS A 116 10.15 -1.83 27.23
#